data_AF-A0A967WEZ6-F1
#
_entry.id   AF-A0A967WEZ6-F1
#
_cell.length_a   1.000
_cell.length_b   1.000
_cell.length_c   1.000
_cell.angle_alpha   90.00
_cell.angle_beta   90.00
_cell.angle_gamma   90.00
#
_symmetry.space_group_name_H-M   'P 1'
#
loop_
_entity.id
_entity.type
_entity.pdbx_description
1 polymer ?
#
loop_
_entity_poly.entity_id
_entity_poly.type
_entity_poly.pdbx_seq_one_letter_code
_entity_poly.pdbx_strand_id
1 'polypeptide(L)' 'MKGLEANLRSVQGRIVSAASRAGRDPDEITLVAVTKTRSPTIIRAAYDLGLRHFG' A
#
# COMPACT_ATOMS: atom_id res chain seq x y z
N MET A 1 -15.97 -4.99 -8.13
CA MET A 1 -14.84 -5.07 -7.18
C MET A 1 -13.65 -4.33 -7.78
N LYS A 2 -12.96 -3.47 -7.02
CA LYS A 2 -11.69 -2.87 -7.48
C LYS A 2 -10.56 -3.90 -7.35
N GLY A 3 -9.69 -3.97 -8.36
CA GLY A 3 -8.51 -4.84 -8.34
C GLY A 3 -7.45 -4.37 -7.34
N LEU A 4 -6.49 -5.25 -7.02
CA LEU A 4 -5.43 -5.00 -6.05
C LEU A 4 -4.65 -3.71 -6.34
N GLU A 5 -4.33 -3.46 -7.61
CA GLU A 5 -3.62 -2.26 -8.05
C GLU A 5 -4.43 -0.96 -7.82
N ALA A 6 -5.74 -0.98 -8.12
CA ALA A 6 -6.61 0.16 -7.86
C ALA A 6 -6.73 0.46 -6.36
N ASN A 7 -6.72 -0.59 -5.52
CA ASN A 7 -6.71 -0.42 -4.07
C ASN A 7 -5.38 0.17 -3.59
N LEU A 8 -4.24 -0.33 -4.11
CA LEU A 8 -2.92 0.19 -3.78
C LEU A 8 -2.79 1.69 -4.12
N ARG A 9 -3.14 2.09 -5.34
CA ARG A 9 -3.15 3.51 -5.75
C ARG A 9 -4.02 4.36 -4.85
N SER A 10 -5.20 3.86 -4.49
CA SER A 10 -6.12 4.59 -3.61
C SER A 10 -5.55 4.79 -2.22
N VAL A 11 -4.83 3.81 -1.67
CA VAL A 11 -4.19 3.93 -0.35
C VAL A 11 -2.99 4.86 -0.41
N GLN A 12 -2.13 4.75 -1.41
CA GLN A 12 -0.99 5.65 -1.61
C GLN A 12 -1.44 7.11 -1.75
N GLY A 13 -2.48 7.39 -2.54
CA GLY A 13 -3.02 8.76 -2.65
C GLY A 13 -3.55 9.32 -1.32
N ARG A 14 -4.12 8.46 -0.47
CA ARG A 14 -4.56 8.84 0.87
C ARG A 14 -3.39 9.16 1.80
N ILE A 15 -2.30 8.39 1.71
CA ILE A 15 -1.05 8.64 2.46
C ILE A 15 -0.48 10.00 2.07
N VAL A 16 -0.29 10.26 0.77
CA VAL A 16 0.23 11.54 0.27
C VAL A 16 -0.64 12.71 0.75
N SER A 17 -1.95 12.58 0.60
CA SER A 17 -2.89 13.62 1.05
C SER A 17 -2.80 13.85 2.56
N ALA A 18 -2.63 12.79 3.36
CA ALA A 18 -2.53 12.90 4.81
C ALA A 18 -1.20 13.51 5.27
N ALA A 19 -0.08 13.10 4.67
CA ALA A 19 1.23 13.65 4.94
C ALA A 19 1.27 15.15 4.62
N SER A 20 0.75 15.53 3.44
CA SER A 20 0.65 16.94 3.02
C SER A 20 -0.16 17.79 4.01
N ARG A 21 -1.33 17.30 4.46
CA ARG A 21 -2.13 18.01 5.48
C ARG A 21 -1.42 18.14 6.83
N ALA A 22 -0.53 17.21 7.15
CA ALA A 22 0.25 17.21 8.38
C ALA A 22 1.59 17.96 8.27
N GLY A 23 1.92 18.53 7.09
CA GLY A 23 3.22 19.17 6.85
C GLY A 23 4.40 18.20 6.86
N ARG A 24 4.16 16.92 6.56
CA ARG A 24 5.17 15.86 6.54
C ARG A 24 5.47 15.40 5.12
N ASP A 25 6.68 14.90 4.92
CA ASP A 25 7.05 14.20 3.69
C ASP A 25 6.33 12.84 3.65
N PRO A 26 5.55 12.52 2.58
CA PRO A 26 4.95 11.21 2.39
C PRO A 26 5.95 10.05 2.47
N ASP A 27 7.20 10.26 2.09
CA ASP A 27 8.24 9.22 2.06
C ASP A 27 8.70 8.78 3.46
N GLU A 28 8.39 9.56 4.51
CA GLU A 28 8.57 9.15 5.90
C GLU A 28 7.52 8.11 6.35
N ILE A 29 6.50 7.82 5.54
CA ILE A 29 5.40 6.92 5.89
C ILE A 29 5.54 5.58 5.17
N THR A 30 5.85 4.54 5.93
CA THR A 30 5.91 3.17 5.40
C THR A 30 4.52 2.54 5.31
N LEU A 31 4.09 2.20 4.09
CA LEU A 31 2.91 1.35 3.86
C LEU A 31 3.28 -0.13 4.06
N VAL A 32 2.75 -0.73 5.13
CA VAL A 32 2.88 -2.18 5.41
C VAL A 32 1.60 -2.90 4.99
N ALA A 33 1.70 -3.83 4.04
CA ALA A 33 0.58 -4.64 3.60
C ALA A 33 0.32 -5.79 4.57
N VAL A 34 -0.88 -5.81 5.19
CA VAL A 34 -1.30 -6.89 6.08
C VAL A 34 -1.69 -8.11 5.25
N THR A 35 -0.93 -9.19 5.41
CA THR A 35 -1.01 -10.41 4.59
C THR A 35 -1.46 -11.63 5.37
N LYS A 36 -1.71 -11.51 6.68
CA LYS A 36 -2.35 -12.58 7.44
C LYS A 36 -3.65 -13.01 6.75
N THR A 37 -3.85 -14.32 6.62
CA THR A 37 -4.96 -14.99 5.92
C THR A 37 -5.01 -14.82 4.39
N ARG A 38 -3.98 -14.25 3.75
CA ARG A 38 -3.90 -14.12 2.29
C ARG A 38 -3.04 -15.23 1.68
N SER A 39 -3.43 -15.66 0.49
CA SER A 39 -2.70 -16.69 -0.25
C SER A 39 -1.38 -16.14 -0.81
N PRO A 40 -0.36 -17.00 -1.02
CA PRO A 40 0.90 -16.61 -1.65
C PRO A 40 0.72 -15.93 -3.01
N THR A 41 -0.29 -16.32 -3.79
CA THR A 41 -0.62 -15.71 -5.08
C THR A 41 -0.97 -14.23 -4.94
N ILE A 42 -1.76 -13.86 -3.93
CA ILE A 42 -2.11 -12.46 -3.67
C ILE A 42 -0.88 -11.68 -3.19
N ILE A 43 -0.05 -12.29 -2.35
CA ILE A 43 1.20 -11.69 -1.85
C ILE A 43 2.16 -11.44 -3.03
N ARG A 44 2.27 -12.39 -3.96
CA ARG A 44 3.09 -12.23 -5.17
C ARG A 44 2.56 -11.11 -6.06
N ALA A 45 1.25 -11.06 -6.30
CA ALA A 45 0.65 -9.96 -7.06
C ALA A 45 0.91 -8.60 -6.39
N ALA A 46 0.83 -8.52 -5.05
CA ALA A 46 1.17 -7.31 -4.31
C ALA A 46 2.65 -6.93 -4.46
N TYR A 47 3.55 -7.91 -4.43
CA TYR A 47 4.99 -7.72 -4.64
C TYR A 47 5.29 -7.21 -6.06
N ASP A 48 4.65 -7.78 -7.08
CA ASP A 48 4.81 -7.36 -8.47
C ASP A 48 4.29 -5.94 -8.71
N LEU A 49 3.32 -5.49 -7.90
CA LEU A 49 2.83 -4.10 -7.87
C LEU A 49 3.72 -3.13 -7.09
N GLY A 50 4.89 -3.56 -6.61
CA GLY A 50 5.88 -2.70 -5.95
C GLY A 50 5.81 -2.67 -4.43
N LEU A 51 4.88 -3.39 -3.78
CA LEU A 51 4.91 -3.51 -2.32
C LEU A 51 6.13 -4.30 -1.86
N ARG A 52 6.76 -3.84 -0.78
CA ARG A 52 7.96 -4.45 -0.21
C ARG A 52 7.84 -4.76 1.27
N HIS A 53 6.94 -4.09 1.98
CA HIS A 53 6.71 -4.30 3.41
C HIS A 53 5.43 -5.09 3.62
N PHE A 54 5.56 -6.23 4.30
CA PHE A 54 4.47 -7.15 4.60
C PHE A 54 4.49 -7.52 6.08
N GLY A 55 3.31 -7.73 6.67
CA GLY A 55 3.13 -8.14 8.06
C GLY A 55 1.78 -8.77 8.34
#